data_AF-A0A7Y8ITE9-F1
#
_entry.id   AF-A0A7Y8ITE9-F1
#
_cell.length_a   1.000
_cell.length_b   1.000
_cell.length_c   1.000
_cell.angle_alpha   90.00
_cell.angle_beta   90.00
_cell.angle_gamma   90.00
#
_symmetry.space_group_name_H-M   'P 1'
#
loop_
_entity.id
_entity.type
_entity.pdbx_description
1 polymer ?
#
loop_
_entity_poly.entity_id
_entity_poly.type
_entity_poly.pdbx_seq_one_letter_code
_entity_poly.pdbx_strand_id
1 'polypeptide(L)'
;TALQVTDLKRYAMTLHLDLVKFQDCLESGRYTNEIRKDLSEGQRAGVKGTPTFLIGTPEQGFSRMKALKRIRGAQPYPVFKEVLDSMLILQK
;
A
#
# COMPACT_ATOMS: atom_id res chain seq x y z
N THR A 1 -9.30 10.95 14.30
CA THR A 1 -10.53 10.15 14.52
C THR A 1 -10.46 8.92 13.65
N ALA A 2 -10.91 7.75 14.12
CA ALA A 2 -10.90 6.53 13.33
C ALA A 2 -11.95 6.60 12.21
N LEU A 3 -11.58 6.11 11.02
CA LEU A 3 -12.44 6.03 9.84
C LEU A 3 -13.67 5.14 10.11
N GLN A 4 -14.88 5.64 9.82
CA GLN A 4 -16.14 4.90 9.99
C GLN A 4 -16.71 4.43 8.64
N VAL A 5 -17.59 3.42 8.68
CA VAL A 5 -18.29 2.90 7.47
C VAL A 5 -19.06 4.00 6.74
N THR A 6 -19.67 4.94 7.47
CA THR A 6 -20.36 6.10 6.89
C THR A 6 -19.43 7.04 6.14
N ASP A 7 -18.17 7.17 6.58
CA ASP A 7 -17.18 7.99 5.88
C ASP A 7 -16.81 7.36 4.54
N LEU A 8 -16.72 6.03 4.48
CA LEU A 8 -16.46 5.30 3.24
C LEU A 8 -17.55 5.53 2.19
N LYS A 9 -18.83 5.48 2.59
CA LYS A 9 -19.96 5.78 1.69
C LYS A 9 -19.90 7.22 1.18
N ARG A 10 -19.58 8.18 2.07
CA ARG A 10 -19.41 9.59 1.70
C ARG A 10 -18.29 9.77 0.67
N TYR A 11 -17.15 9.13 0.86
CA TYR A 11 -16.04 9.19 -0.09
C TYR A 11 -16.39 8.57 -1.45
N ALA A 12 -17.11 7.45 -1.46
CA ALA A 12 -17.60 6.84 -2.70
C ALA A 12 -18.50 7.80 -3.48
N MET A 13 -19.37 8.56 -2.80
CA MET A 13 -20.18 9.61 -3.42
C MET A 13 -19.33 10.74 -3.98
N THR A 14 -18.36 11.26 -3.20
CA THR A 14 -17.45 12.33 -3.64
C THR A 14 -16.60 11.93 -4.84
N LEU A 15 -16.25 10.65 -4.96
CA LEU A 15 -15.50 10.09 -6.09
C LEU A 15 -16.42 9.65 -7.25
N HIS A 16 -17.74 9.90 -7.17
CA HIS A 16 -18.74 9.53 -8.17
C HIS A 16 -18.75 8.04 -8.55
N LEU A 17 -18.53 7.16 -7.57
CA LEU A 17 -18.62 5.72 -7.77
C LEU A 17 -20.08 5.26 -7.88
N ASP A 18 -20.28 4.10 -8.50
CA ASP A 18 -21.56 3.38 -8.46
C ASP A 18 -21.85 2.94 -7.01
N LEU A 19 -22.79 3.62 -6.36
CA LEU A 19 -23.06 3.44 -4.94
C LEU A 19 -23.67 2.07 -4.62
N VAL A 20 -24.45 1.49 -5.54
CA VAL A 20 -25.03 0.17 -5.35
C VAL A 20 -23.90 -0.87 -5.38
N LYS A 21 -23.05 -0.85 -6.40
CA LYS A 21 -21.92 -1.77 -6.50
C LYS A 21 -20.92 -1.58 -5.36
N PHE A 22 -20.66 -0.34 -4.94
CA PHE A 22 -19.79 -0.06 -3.81
C PHE A 22 -20.36 -0.64 -2.51
N GLN A 23 -21.66 -0.45 -2.28
CA GLN A 23 -22.34 -0.94 -1.09
C GLN A 23 -22.28 -2.47 -1.00
N ASP A 24 -22.59 -3.16 -2.09
CA ASP A 24 -22.50 -4.62 -2.18
C ASP A 24 -21.07 -5.12 -1.95
N CYS A 25 -20.07 -4.41 -2.52
CA CYS A 25 -18.66 -4.73 -2.32
C CYS A 25 -18.26 -4.62 -0.85
N LEU A 26 -18.70 -3.55 -0.17
CA LEU A 26 -18.39 -3.29 1.23
C LEU A 26 -19.07 -4.29 2.18
N GLU A 27 -20.34 -4.61 1.94
CA GLU A 27 -21.14 -5.46 2.84
C GLU A 27 -20.90 -6.96 2.62
N SER A 28 -20.57 -7.38 1.39
CA SER A 28 -20.32 -8.80 1.09
C SER A 28 -19.13 -9.39 1.84
N GLY A 29 -18.20 -8.55 2.32
CA GLY A 29 -16.97 -9.01 2.97
C GLY A 29 -16.05 -9.85 2.05
N ARG A 30 -16.29 -9.82 0.73
CA ARG A 30 -15.62 -10.67 -0.28
C ARG A 30 -14.09 -10.65 -0.20
N TYR A 31 -13.50 -9.54 0.21
CA TYR A 31 -12.04 -9.37 0.30
C TYR A 31 -11.46 -9.58 1.70
N THR A 32 -12.26 -9.95 2.70
CA THR A 32 -11.81 -10.11 4.10
C THR A 32 -10.63 -11.09 4.22
N ASN A 33 -10.67 -12.21 3.50
CA ASN A 33 -9.61 -13.20 3.54
C ASN A 33 -8.32 -12.70 2.89
N GLU A 34 -8.41 -12.01 1.75
CA GLU A 34 -7.23 -11.44 1.09
C GLU A 34 -6.60 -10.34 1.97
N ILE A 35 -7.41 -9.47 2.58
CA ILE A 35 -6.92 -8.44 3.52
C ILE A 35 -6.16 -9.07 4.69
N ARG A 36 -6.66 -10.18 5.26
CA ARG A 36 -5.98 -10.90 6.36
C ARG A 36 -4.68 -11.55 5.90
N LYS A 37 -4.66 -12.09 4.67
CA LYS A 37 -3.47 -12.67 4.05
C LYS A 37 -2.40 -11.60 3.83
N ASP A 38 -2.76 -10.45 3.25
CA ASP A 38 -1.87 -9.32 3.01
C ASP A 38 -1.30 -8.75 4.32
N LEU A 39 -2.13 -8.65 5.36
CA LEU A 39 -1.69 -8.24 6.70
C LEU A 39 -0.62 -9.20 7.25
N SER A 40 -0.85 -10.50 7.10
CA SER A 40 0.10 -11.54 7.53
C SER A 40 1.38 -11.52 6.70
N GLU A 41 1.30 -11.24 5.39
CA GLU A 41 2.45 -11.04 4.51
C GLU A 41 3.30 -9.85 4.95
N GLY A 42 2.67 -8.71 5.25
CA GLY A 42 3.35 -7.54 5.80
C GLY A 42 4.08 -7.85 7.12
N GLN A 43 3.42 -8.58 8.03
CA GLN A 43 4.03 -9.04 9.28
C GLN A 43 5.24 -9.96 9.04
N ARG A 44 5.12 -10.94 8.12
CA ARG A 44 6.23 -11.83 7.73
C ARG A 44 7.40 -11.06 7.09
N ALA A 45 7.12 -10.00 6.34
CA ALA A 45 8.12 -9.08 5.82
C ALA A 45 8.76 -8.18 6.91
N GLY A 46 8.34 -8.33 8.17
CA GLY A 46 8.85 -7.58 9.32
C GLY A 46 8.36 -6.13 9.36
N VAL A 47 7.20 -5.83 8.76
CA VAL A 47 6.52 -4.54 8.92
C VAL A 47 5.90 -4.49 10.34
N LYS A 48 6.27 -3.47 11.11
CA LYS A 48 5.83 -3.29 12.51
C LYS A 48 4.87 -2.11 12.71
N GLY A 49 4.62 -1.33 11.66
CA GLY A 49 3.78 -0.14 11.71
C GLY A 49 3.68 0.53 10.35
N THR A 50 2.65 1.35 10.19
CA THR A 50 2.36 2.08 8.95
C THR A 50 2.56 3.59 9.12
N PRO A 51 2.99 4.29 8.06
CA PRO A 51 3.41 3.73 6.78
C PRO A 51 4.82 3.10 6.88
N THR A 52 5.03 2.00 6.14
CA THR A 52 6.35 1.43 5.85
C THR A 52 6.42 1.24 4.34
N PHE A 53 7.50 1.72 3.72
CA PHE A 53 7.72 1.61 2.29
C PHE A 53 8.88 0.64 2.04
N LEU A 54 8.69 -0.26 1.08
CA LEU A 54 9.74 -1.12 0.53
C LEU A 54 10.10 -0.56 -0.85
N ILE A 55 11.34 -0.14 -1.03
CA ILE A 55 11.83 0.44 -2.28
C ILE A 55 12.73 -0.61 -2.95
N GLY A 56 12.47 -0.88 -4.22
CA GLY A 56 13.09 -1.99 -4.95
C GLY A 56 13.07 -1.80 -6.45
N THR A 57 13.62 -2.77 -7.16
CA THR A 57 13.64 -2.80 -8.63
C THR A 57 12.82 -3.99 -9.13
N PRO A 58 12.18 -3.89 -10.31
CA PRO A 58 11.52 -5.04 -10.90
C PRO A 58 12.55 -6.12 -11.23
N GLU A 59 12.17 -7.38 -11.05
CA GLU A 59 12.88 -8.51 -11.65
C GLU A 59 12.59 -8.56 -13.16
N GLN A 60 13.39 -9.34 -13.90
CA GLN A 60 13.20 -9.54 -15.34
C GLN A 60 11.75 -9.94 -15.64
N GLY A 61 11.11 -9.22 -16.58
CA GLY A 61 9.70 -9.44 -16.93
C GLY A 61 8.66 -8.84 -15.96
N PHE A 62 9.06 -7.98 -15.00
CA PHE A 62 8.15 -7.20 -14.14
C PHE A 62 7.16 -8.00 -13.28
N SER A 63 7.35 -9.31 -13.16
CA SER A 63 6.46 -10.18 -12.39
C SER A 63 6.66 -10.07 -10.87
N ARG A 64 7.82 -9.57 -10.44
CA ARG A 64 8.21 -9.43 -9.03
C ARG A 64 9.05 -8.18 -8.82
N MET A 65 9.08 -7.72 -7.57
CA MET A 65 9.94 -6.62 -7.13
C MET A 65 10.99 -7.17 -6.17
N LYS A 66 12.27 -6.91 -6.44
CA LYS A 66 13.36 -7.12 -5.49
C LYS A 66 13.46 -5.91 -4.56
N ALA A 67 13.00 -6.04 -3.33
CA ALA A 67 13.14 -4.99 -2.32
C ALA A 67 14.61 -4.81 -1.91
N LEU A 68 15.13 -3.58 -2.00
CA LEU A 68 16.53 -3.25 -1.72
C LEU A 68 16.69 -2.31 -0.53
N LYS A 69 15.73 -1.41 -0.33
CA LYS A 69 15.73 -0.41 0.74
C LYS A 69 14.37 -0.37 1.43
N ARG A 70 14.34 0.15 2.67
CA ARG A 70 13.12 0.29 3.47
C ARG A 70 13.08 1.67 4.11
N ILE A 71 11.93 2.34 4.02
CA ILE A 71 11.65 3.60 4.72
C ILE A 71 10.55 3.33 5.75
N ARG A 72 10.80 3.68 7.01
CA ARG A 72 9.85 3.48 8.12
C ARG A 72 9.24 4.80 8.56
N GLY A 73 7.94 4.79 8.78
CA GLY A 73 7.18 5.96 9.20
C GLY A 73 6.90 6.92 8.05
N ALA A 74 6.08 7.92 8.34
CA ALA A 74 5.81 9.02 7.42
C ALA A 74 7.06 9.91 7.36
N GLN A 75 7.90 9.68 6.36
CA GLN A 75 9.11 10.48 6.12
C GLN A 75 8.83 11.59 5.10
N PRO A 76 9.58 12.71 5.13
CA PRO A 76 9.41 13.78 4.15
C PRO A 76 10.08 13.41 2.82
N TYR A 77 9.70 14.13 1.76
CA TYR A 77 10.23 13.95 0.40
C TYR A 77 11.77 13.79 0.30
N PRO A 78 12.61 14.58 1.01
CA PRO A 78 14.06 14.46 0.90
C PRO A 78 14.58 13.05 1.22
N VAL A 79 13.97 12.34 2.17
CA VAL A 79 14.36 10.97 2.53
C VAL A 79 14.09 10.01 1.37
N PHE A 80 12.94 10.15 0.71
CA PHE A 80 12.63 9.33 -0.46
C PHE A 80 13.57 9.65 -1.62
N LYS A 81 13.87 10.93 -1.85
CA LYS A 81 14.77 11.36 -2.91
C LYS A 81 16.16 10.73 -2.73
N GLU A 82 16.74 10.82 -1.54
CA GLU A 82 18.06 10.25 -1.25
C GLU A 82 18.09 8.74 -1.49
N VAL A 83 17.07 8.01 -1.03
CA VAL A 83 16.97 6.55 -1.23
C VAL A 83 16.88 6.22 -2.72
N LEU A 84 16.03 6.91 -3.47
CA LEU A 84 15.85 6.66 -4.91
C LEU A 84 17.10 7.03 -5.72
N ASP A 85 17.71 8.20 -5.46
CA ASP A 85 18.95 8.64 -6.12
C ASP A 85 20.07 7.61 -5.90
N SER A 86 20.22 7.09 -4.68
CA SER A 86 21.22 6.06 -4.37
C SER A 86 21.02 4.77 -5.16
N MET A 87 19.78 4.44 -5.53
CA MET A 87 19.44 3.23 -6.27
C MET A 87 19.65 3.39 -7.78
N LEU A 88 19.47 4.60 -8.32
CA LEU A 88 19.74 4.91 -9.73
C LEU A 88 21.24 4.87 -10.05
N ILE A 89 22.09 5.26 -9.10
CA ILE A 89 23.55 5.23 -9.27
C ILE A 89 24.09 3.79 -9.32
N LEU A 90 23.44 2.85 -8.61
CA LEU A 90 23.83 1.44 -8.53
C LEU A 90 23.42 0.60 -9.76
N GLN A 91 22.69 1.18 -10.72
CA GLN A 91 22.25 0.49 -11.94
C GLN A 91 23.17 0.73 -13.16
N LYS A 92 24.38 1.26 -12.93
CA LYS A 92 25.42 1.32 -13.97
C LYS A 92 26.10 -0.02 -14.18
#